data_AF-A0A7V4CU32-F1
#
_entry.id   AF-A0A7V4CU32-F1
#
_cell.length_a   1.000
_cell.length_b   1.000
_cell.length_c   1.000
_cell.angle_alpha   90.00
_cell.angle_beta   90.00
_cell.angle_gamma   90.00
#
_symmetry.space_group_name_H-M   'P 1'
#
loop_
_entity.id
_entity.type
_entity.pdbx_description
1 polymer ?
#
loop_
_entity_poly.entity_id
_entity_poly.type
_entity_poly.pdbx_seq_one_letter_code
_entity_poly.pdbx_strand_id
1 'polypeptide(L)'
;MHKVRIILISLTLLTTYGCSSLILSPSDFSWPIENVLKVDEKGFVSEDRYTFTINVKKLFFEEFKDSTNYSGKEIRIIRDKSGYYYITGKDFKNVYLFLPIENGMKLEKKITISETESLTAPVLNQKSPNIELIDGTKKFLLNYKGLVR
;
A
#
# COMPACT_ATOMS: atom_id res chain seq x y z
N MET A 1 -0.60 -22.44 -53.69
CA MET A 1 -0.53 -22.89 -52.28
C MET A 1 0.78 -22.52 -51.56
N HIS A 2 1.94 -22.48 -52.24
CA HIS A 2 3.22 -22.09 -51.61
C HIS A 2 3.27 -20.63 -51.14
N LYS A 3 2.76 -19.68 -51.93
CA LYS A 3 2.72 -18.24 -51.58
C LYS A 3 1.88 -17.95 -50.32
N VAL A 4 0.77 -18.68 -50.12
CA VAL A 4 -0.09 -18.56 -48.93
C VAL A 4 0.60 -19.11 -47.68
N ARG A 5 1.35 -20.21 -47.80
CA ARG A 5 2.17 -20.74 -46.70
C ARG A 5 3.28 -19.79 -46.27
N ILE A 6 3.94 -19.12 -47.21
CA ILE A 6 5.01 -18.16 -46.91
C ILE A 6 4.46 -16.93 -46.18
N ILE A 7 3.28 -16.43 -46.58
CA ILE A 7 2.60 -15.31 -45.90
C ILE A 7 2.19 -15.71 -44.47
N LEU A 8 1.69 -16.94 -44.27
CA LEU A 8 1.28 -17.42 -42.95
C LEU A 8 2.47 -17.61 -41.99
N ILE A 9 3.62 -18.01 -42.51
CA ILE A 9 4.88 -18.13 -41.75
C ILE A 9 5.43 -16.74 -41.40
N SER A 10 5.37 -15.78 -42.33
CA SER A 10 5.81 -14.40 -42.05
C SER A 10 4.90 -13.70 -41.02
N LEU A 11 3.61 -14.02 -40.98
CA LEU A 11 2.66 -13.42 -40.05
C LEU A 11 2.77 -13.99 -38.63
N THR A 12 3.25 -15.24 -38.48
CA THR A 12 3.49 -15.87 -37.17
C THR A 12 4.81 -15.44 -36.53
N LEU A 13 5.80 -14.97 -37.30
CA LEU A 13 7.05 -14.43 -36.74
C LEU A 13 6.89 -13.03 -36.11
N LEU A 14 5.85 -12.27 -36.47
CA LEU A 14 5.64 -10.91 -35.95
C LEU A 14 4.94 -10.86 -34.58
N THR A 15 4.41 -11.97 -34.07
CA THR A 15 3.62 -11.99 -32.82
C THR A 15 4.42 -12.34 -31.57
N THR A 16 5.73 -12.57 -31.66
CA THR A 16 6.55 -13.07 -30.54
C THR A 16 7.47 -12.03 -29.89
N TYR A 17 7.31 -10.74 -30.17
CA TYR A 17 7.92 -9.67 -29.37
C TYR A 17 7.20 -9.54 -28.02
N GLY A 18 7.37 -10.54 -27.16
CA GLY A 18 7.09 -10.42 -25.74
C GLY A 18 8.14 -9.52 -25.13
N CYS A 19 7.74 -8.39 -24.56
CA CYS A 19 8.61 -7.56 -23.73
C CYS A 19 9.03 -8.38 -22.52
N SER A 20 10.18 -9.05 -22.56
CA SER A 20 10.71 -9.74 -21.39
C SER A 20 11.23 -8.68 -20.44
N SER A 21 10.48 -8.36 -19.39
CA SER A 21 11.00 -7.55 -18.30
C SER A 21 12.01 -8.40 -17.52
N LEU A 22 13.25 -7.93 -17.44
CA LEU A 22 14.22 -8.48 -16.51
C LEU A 22 13.78 -8.14 -15.09
N ILE A 23 13.45 -9.17 -14.29
CA ILE A 23 13.02 -9.02 -12.90
C ILE A 23 14.13 -9.53 -11.98
N LEU A 24 14.67 -8.65 -11.15
CA LEU A 24 15.61 -9.03 -10.09
C LEU A 24 14.82 -9.43 -8.83
N SER A 25 14.92 -10.70 -8.44
CA SER A 25 14.23 -11.24 -7.26
C SER A 25 15.10 -12.33 -6.57
N PRO A 26 15.03 -12.47 -5.23
CA PRO A 26 14.22 -11.69 -4.29
C PRO A 26 14.88 -10.35 -3.96
N SER A 27 14.06 -9.34 -3.68
CA SER A 27 14.49 -8.05 -3.14
C SER A 27 13.65 -7.73 -1.92
N ASP A 28 14.28 -7.17 -0.89
CA ASP A 28 13.61 -6.77 0.34
C ASP A 28 13.68 -5.25 0.45
N PHE A 29 12.55 -4.61 0.20
CA PHE A 29 12.40 -3.16 0.30
C PHE A 29 11.54 -2.76 1.50
N SER A 30 11.41 -3.65 2.48
CA SER A 30 10.63 -3.36 3.69
C SER A 30 11.28 -2.25 4.50
N TRP A 31 10.44 -1.44 5.13
CA TRP A 31 10.92 -0.41 6.04
C TRP A 31 11.01 -1.00 7.44
N PRO A 32 12.18 -0.96 8.10
CA PRO A 32 12.38 -1.63 9.38
C PRO A 32 11.48 -1.08 10.50
N ILE A 33 11.11 0.21 10.41
CA ILE A 33 10.26 0.94 11.34
C ILE A 33 9.27 1.78 10.51
N GLU A 34 8.08 2.02 11.05
CA GLU A 34 7.12 2.96 10.44
C GLU A 34 7.66 4.38 10.35
N ASN A 35 7.12 5.14 9.40
CA ASN A 35 7.25 6.58 9.40
C ASN A 35 5.94 7.24 9.83
N VAL A 36 6.08 8.25 10.69
CA VAL A 36 4.98 9.09 11.16
C VAL A 36 5.04 10.38 10.37
N LEU A 37 4.05 10.58 9.50
CA LEU A 37 4.01 11.69 8.56
C LEU A 37 2.89 12.66 8.92
N LYS A 38 3.22 13.95 8.94
CA LYS A 38 2.25 15.03 9.14
C LYS A 38 1.54 15.35 7.83
N VAL A 39 0.22 15.49 7.89
CA VAL A 39 -0.59 15.90 6.74
C VAL A 39 -0.61 17.43 6.63
N ASP A 40 -0.25 17.95 5.46
CA ASP A 40 -0.28 19.39 5.19
C ASP A 40 -1.72 19.93 4.95
N GLU A 41 -1.85 21.25 4.82
CA GLU A 41 -3.15 21.92 4.61
C GLU A 41 -3.83 21.50 3.29
N LYS A 42 -3.06 21.06 2.31
CA LYS A 42 -3.52 20.59 1.01
C LYS A 42 -3.85 19.10 1.02
N GLY A 43 -3.65 18.41 2.14
CA GLY A 43 -3.92 16.99 2.33
C GLY A 43 -2.83 16.08 1.78
N PHE A 44 -1.61 16.56 1.64
CA PHE A 44 -0.45 15.78 1.22
C PHE A 44 0.38 15.31 2.43
N VAL A 45 1.00 14.14 2.28
CA VAL A 45 2.09 13.66 3.14
C VAL A 45 3.32 13.47 2.27
N SER A 46 4.49 13.89 2.76
CA SER A 46 5.80 13.68 2.12
C SER A 46 6.62 12.70 2.94
N GLU A 47 7.10 11.64 2.31
CA GLU A 47 8.10 10.75 2.87
C GLU A 47 9.45 11.05 2.23
N ASP A 48 10.31 11.78 2.94
CA ASP A 48 11.57 12.26 2.36
C ASP A 48 12.66 11.16 2.36
N ARG A 49 12.59 10.17 3.25
CA ARG A 49 13.62 9.10 3.36
C ARG A 49 13.49 8.04 2.28
N TYR A 50 12.26 7.78 1.84
CA TYR A 50 11.92 6.77 0.82
C TYR A 50 11.19 7.36 -0.39
N THR A 51 11.15 8.70 -0.44
CA THR A 51 10.87 9.62 -1.55
C THR A 51 9.56 9.40 -2.28
N PHE A 52 8.42 9.68 -1.63
CA PHE A 52 7.16 9.93 -2.33
C PHE A 52 6.27 10.94 -1.60
N THR A 53 5.38 11.58 -2.35
CA THR A 53 4.32 12.45 -1.81
C THR A 53 2.97 11.97 -2.32
N ILE A 54 1.98 11.81 -1.44
CA ILE A 54 0.62 11.38 -1.81
C ILE A 54 -0.45 12.26 -1.16
N ASN A 55 -1.60 12.39 -1.83
CA ASN A 55 -2.78 13.04 -1.26
C ASN A 55 -3.66 12.02 -0.50
N VAL A 56 -3.96 12.29 0.76
CA VAL A 56 -4.69 11.37 1.65
C VAL A 56 -6.16 11.75 1.86
N LYS A 57 -6.70 12.76 1.19
CA LYS A 57 -8.11 13.18 1.39
C LYS A 57 -9.12 12.06 1.16
N LYS A 58 -8.88 11.22 0.13
CA LYS A 58 -9.72 10.06 -0.17
C LYS A 58 -9.65 8.99 0.92
N LEU A 59 -8.51 8.84 1.59
CA LEU A 59 -8.34 7.94 2.72
C LEU A 59 -9.17 8.41 3.93
N PHE A 60 -9.10 9.70 4.27
CA PHE A 60 -9.90 10.28 5.34
C PHE A 60 -11.40 10.17 5.08
N PHE A 61 -11.83 10.42 3.83
CA PHE A 61 -13.21 10.21 3.45
C PHE A 61 -13.62 8.73 3.59
N GLU A 62 -12.76 7.79 3.22
CA GLU A 62 -13.09 6.37 3.35
C GLU A 62 -13.28 5.95 4.81
N GLU A 63 -12.42 6.44 5.71
CA GLU A 63 -12.44 6.13 7.15
C GLU A 63 -13.58 6.84 7.89
N PHE A 64 -13.73 8.15 7.71
CA PHE A 64 -14.60 8.98 8.53
C PHE A 64 -15.86 9.48 7.82
N LYS A 65 -15.98 9.22 6.51
CA LYS A 65 -16.99 9.86 5.63
C LYS A 65 -16.90 11.40 5.62
N ASP A 66 -15.72 11.92 5.96
CA ASP A 66 -15.37 13.34 5.98
C ASP A 66 -13.99 13.54 5.35
N SER A 67 -13.92 14.40 4.33
CA SER A 67 -12.70 14.71 3.59
C SER A 67 -12.06 16.04 3.98
N THR A 68 -12.56 16.71 5.01
CA THR A 68 -12.12 18.06 5.43
C THR A 68 -11.31 18.04 6.73
N ASN A 69 -11.57 17.09 7.61
CA ASN A 69 -10.90 16.94 8.89
C ASN A 69 -9.63 16.06 8.81
N TYR A 70 -8.67 16.48 7.97
CA TYR A 70 -7.37 15.81 7.80
C TYR A 70 -6.18 16.66 8.26
N SER A 71 -6.32 17.99 8.28
CA SER A 71 -5.21 18.90 8.53
C SER A 71 -4.67 18.76 9.95
N GLY A 72 -3.35 18.74 10.11
CA GLY A 72 -2.68 18.59 11.40
C GLY A 72 -2.73 17.19 12.01
N LYS A 73 -3.38 16.22 11.36
CA LYS A 73 -3.36 14.83 11.77
C LYS A 73 -2.09 14.12 11.28
N GLU A 74 -1.78 13.02 11.94
CA GLU A 74 -0.65 12.16 11.60
C GLU A 74 -1.14 10.87 10.95
N ILE A 75 -0.40 10.43 9.93
CA ILE A 75 -0.58 9.14 9.26
C ILE A 75 0.64 8.28 9.53
N ARG A 76 0.40 7.00 9.80
CA ARG A 76 1.42 5.97 10.01
C ARG A 76 1.47 5.08 8.80
N ILE A 77 2.66 4.93 8.24
CA ILE A 77 2.90 4.12 7.04
C ILE A 77 4.06 3.18 7.28
N ILE A 78 3.87 1.91 6.95
CA ILE A 78 4.96 0.94 6.85
C ILE A 78 4.81 0.12 5.57
N ARG A 79 5.94 -0.22 4.93
CA ARG A 79 5.96 -1.06 3.73
C ARG A 79 6.49 -2.45 4.06
N ASP A 80 5.75 -3.50 3.73
CA ASP A 80 6.22 -4.89 3.91
C ASP A 80 7.16 -5.36 2.79
N LYS A 81 7.69 -6.58 2.94
CA LYS A 81 8.62 -7.19 1.97
C LYS A 81 7.99 -7.47 0.61
N SER A 82 6.68 -7.68 0.58
CA SER A 82 5.90 -7.92 -0.65
C SER A 82 5.56 -6.62 -1.37
N GLY A 83 5.88 -5.48 -0.77
CA GLY A 83 5.70 -4.15 -1.35
C GLY A 83 4.38 -3.49 -1.02
N TYR A 84 3.56 -4.07 -0.13
CA TYR A 84 2.32 -3.46 0.34
C TYR A 84 2.61 -2.37 1.36
N TYR A 85 1.94 -1.23 1.20
CA TYR A 85 1.92 -0.15 2.18
C TYR A 85 0.73 -0.32 3.10
N TYR A 86 0.98 -0.42 4.41
CA TYR A 86 -0.03 -0.45 5.45
C TYR A 86 -0.15 0.96 6.02
N ILE A 87 -1.33 1.53 5.92
CA ILE A 87 -1.61 2.91 6.30
C ILE A 87 -2.70 2.93 7.36
N THR A 88 -2.46 3.63 8.47
CA THR A 88 -3.44 3.90 9.52
C THR A 88 -3.15 5.24 10.21
N GLY A 89 -3.92 5.60 11.21
CA GLY A 89 -3.74 6.83 11.97
C GLY A 89 -4.48 6.80 13.29
N LYS A 90 -4.25 7.82 14.11
CA LYS A 90 -5.07 8.04 15.30
C LYS A 90 -6.54 8.21 14.89
N ASP A 91 -7.43 7.65 15.70
CA ASP A 91 -8.88 7.59 15.55
C ASP A 91 -9.40 6.67 14.43
N PHE A 92 -8.52 6.02 13.67
CA PHE A 92 -8.90 5.07 12.62
C PHE A 92 -9.44 3.79 13.25
N LYS A 93 -10.37 3.14 12.57
CA LYS A 93 -10.87 1.79 12.86
C LYS A 93 -10.26 0.73 11.95
N ASN A 94 -9.59 1.17 10.88
CA ASN A 94 -9.09 0.31 9.83
C ASN A 94 -7.57 0.50 9.59
N VAL A 95 -6.98 -0.53 8.99
CA VAL A 95 -5.68 -0.45 8.32
C VAL A 95 -5.92 -0.63 6.82
N TYR A 96 -5.35 0.27 6.02
CA TYR A 96 -5.53 0.29 4.57
C TYR A 96 -4.27 -0.19 3.88
N LEU A 97 -4.43 -1.17 2.98
CA LEU A 97 -3.36 -1.75 2.21
C LEU A 97 -3.35 -1.16 0.82
N PHE A 98 -2.22 -0.59 0.44
CA PHE A 98 -2.00 0.01 -0.87
C PHE A 98 -0.86 -0.65 -1.61
N LEU A 99 -0.97 -0.69 -2.94
CA LEU A 99 0.15 -0.98 -3.85
C LEU A 99 0.47 0.25 -4.68
N PRO A 100 1.76 0.50 -4.98
CA PRO A 100 2.14 1.56 -5.91
C PRO A 100 1.64 1.20 -7.32
N ILE A 101 1.08 2.19 -8.00
CA ILE A 101 0.73 2.15 -9.42
C ILE A 101 1.38 3.35 -10.11
N GLU A 102 1.25 3.42 -11.44
CA GLU A 102 1.71 4.60 -12.17
C GLU A 102 1.05 5.87 -11.60
N ASN A 103 1.90 6.84 -11.20
CA ASN A 103 1.49 8.12 -10.64
C ASN A 103 0.58 8.06 -9.39
N GLY A 104 0.62 6.97 -8.61
CA GLY A 104 -0.17 6.91 -7.39
C GLY A 104 -0.12 5.60 -6.62
N MET A 105 -1.14 5.41 -5.78
CA MET A 105 -1.34 4.20 -5.00
C MET A 105 -2.77 3.70 -5.18
N LYS A 106 -2.92 2.38 -5.33
CA LYS A 106 -4.21 1.71 -5.43
C LYS A 106 -4.56 1.02 -4.13
N LEU A 107 -5.77 1.25 -3.62
CA LEU A 107 -6.30 0.52 -2.47
C LEU A 107 -6.52 -0.94 -2.89
N GLU A 108 -5.85 -1.84 -2.21
CA GLU A 108 -6.00 -3.29 -2.41
C GLU A 108 -6.94 -3.90 -1.38
N LYS A 109 -6.87 -3.45 -0.13
CA LYS A 109 -7.70 -4.00 0.95
C LYS A 109 -7.90 -3.00 2.07
N LYS A 110 -9.10 -3.00 2.65
CA LYS A 110 -9.38 -2.45 3.98
C LYS A 110 -9.41 -3.60 4.99
N ILE A 111 -8.57 -3.53 6.02
CA ILE A 111 -8.59 -4.46 7.15
C ILE A 111 -9.27 -3.74 8.30
N THR A 112 -10.50 -4.15 8.63
CA THR A 112 -11.16 -3.64 9.83
C THR A 112 -10.49 -4.21 11.07
N ILE A 113 -10.03 -3.33 11.97
CA ILE A 113 -9.45 -3.73 13.25
C ILE A 113 -10.56 -3.85 14.30
N SER A 114 -11.51 -2.91 14.28
CA SER A 114 -12.71 -2.94 15.12
C SER A 114 -13.85 -2.21 14.42
N GLU A 115 -15.09 -2.70 14.57
CA GLU A 115 -16.28 -2.02 14.04
C GLU A 115 -16.71 -0.87 14.96
N THR A 116 -16.43 -0.98 16.26
CA THR A 116 -16.94 -0.07 17.29
C THR A 116 -15.90 0.90 17.80
N GLU A 117 -14.66 0.44 17.98
CA GLU A 117 -13.60 1.17 18.67
C GLU A 117 -12.57 1.73 17.70
N SER A 118 -12.15 2.98 17.94
CA SER A 118 -11.07 3.63 17.20
C SER A 118 -9.71 3.42 17.86
N LEU A 119 -8.67 3.35 17.04
CA LEU A 119 -7.27 3.27 17.47
C LEU A 119 -6.87 4.59 18.15
N THR A 120 -6.20 4.51 19.30
CA THR A 120 -5.86 5.72 20.07
C THR A 120 -4.43 6.20 19.82
N ALA A 121 -3.49 5.26 19.83
CA ALA A 121 -2.07 5.47 19.60
C ALA A 121 -1.49 4.27 18.85
N PRO A 122 -1.93 4.03 17.60
CA PRO A 122 -1.45 2.89 16.82
C PRO A 122 0.05 2.99 16.57
N VAL A 123 0.76 1.86 16.49
CA VAL A 123 2.16 1.76 16.07
C VAL A 123 2.31 0.53 15.19
N LEU A 124 2.95 0.68 14.04
CA LEU A 124 3.24 -0.40 13.10
C LEU A 124 4.71 -0.83 13.19
N ASN A 125 4.95 -2.13 13.35
CA ASN A 125 6.28 -2.72 13.37
C ASN A 125 6.43 -3.84 12.34
N GLN A 126 7.63 -3.99 11.78
CA GLN A 126 7.96 -5.19 11.02
C GLN A 126 8.03 -6.41 11.94
N LYS A 127 7.28 -7.45 11.61
CA LYS A 127 7.34 -8.75 12.28
C LYS A 127 7.22 -9.87 11.26
N SER A 128 8.25 -9.95 10.41
CA SER A 128 8.28 -10.82 9.25
C SER A 128 7.80 -12.24 9.60
N PRO A 129 6.85 -12.81 8.83
CA PRO A 129 6.35 -12.35 7.53
C PRO A 129 5.21 -11.30 7.60
N ASN A 130 4.83 -10.83 8.79
CA ASN A 130 3.66 -9.98 9.02
C ASN A 130 4.06 -8.54 9.42
N ILE A 131 3.06 -7.67 9.50
CA ILE A 131 3.14 -6.38 10.19
C ILE A 131 2.43 -6.52 11.53
N GLU A 132 3.05 -6.06 12.61
CA GLU A 132 2.42 -5.96 13.93
C GLU A 132 1.85 -4.56 14.12
N LEU A 133 0.54 -4.49 14.35
CA LEU A 133 -0.14 -3.28 14.82
C LEU A 133 -0.30 -3.37 16.33
N ILE A 134 0.18 -2.36 17.05
CA ILE A 134 0.05 -2.22 18.50
C ILE A 134 -0.79 -0.96 18.78
N ASP A 135 -1.79 -1.08 19.65
CA ASP A 135 -2.55 0.06 20.18
C ASP A 135 -2.77 -0.13 21.68
N GLY A 136 -1.92 0.50 22.49
CA GLY A 136 -1.85 0.24 23.93
C GLY A 136 -1.49 -1.21 24.24
N THR A 137 -2.41 -1.94 24.89
CA THR A 137 -2.24 -3.37 25.21
C THR A 137 -2.66 -4.31 24.08
N LYS A 138 -3.39 -3.81 23.08
CA LYS A 138 -3.89 -4.60 21.96
C LYS A 138 -2.80 -4.80 20.93
N LYS A 139 -2.69 -6.02 20.42
CA LYS A 139 -1.75 -6.38 19.35
C LYS A 139 -2.47 -7.17 18.28
N PHE A 140 -2.20 -6.83 17.03
CA PHE A 140 -2.76 -7.49 15.86
C PHE A 140 -1.62 -7.83 14.91
N LEU A 141 -1.66 -9.02 14.33
CA LEU A 141 -0.79 -9.39 13.22
C LEU A 141 -1.56 -9.22 11.92
N LEU A 142 -0.94 -8.54 10.96
CA LEU A 142 -1.52 -8.16 9.68
C LEU A 142 -0.68 -8.73 8.54
N ASN A 143 -1.33 -9.20 7.49
CA ASN A 143 -0.70 -9.45 6.21
C ASN A 143 -1.63 -9.03 5.06
N TYR A 144 -1.19 -9.24 3.83
CA TYR A 144 -1.97 -8.87 2.64
C TYR A 144 -3.35 -9.53 2.55
N LYS A 145 -3.59 -10.64 3.27
CA LYS A 145 -4.90 -11.30 3.34
C LYS A 145 -5.83 -10.68 4.39
N GLY A 146 -5.29 -10.09 5.45
CA GLY A 146 -6.05 -9.48 6.54
C GLY A 146 -5.40 -9.69 7.91
N LEU A 147 -6.24 -9.80 8.94
CA LEU A 147 -5.84 -10.23 10.28
C LEU A 147 -5.34 -11.67 10.24
N VAL A 148 -4.19 -11.91 10.86
CA VAL A 148 -3.59 -13.22 11.05
C VAL A 148 -4.06 -13.76 12.41
N ARG A 149 -4.65 -14.95 12.40
CA ARG A 149 -5.06 -15.69 13.60
C ARG A 149 -3.94 -16.59 14.10
#